data_AF-A0A529XME0-F1
#
_entry.id   AF-A0A529XME0-F1
#
_cell.length_a   1.000
_cell.length_b   1.000
_cell.length_c   1.000
_cell.angle_alpha   90.00
_cell.angle_beta   90.00
_cell.angle_gamma   90.00
#
_symmetry.space_group_name_H-M   'P 1'
#
loop_
_entity.id
_entity.type
_entity.pdbx_description
1 polymer ?
#
loop_
_entity_poly.entity_id
_entity_poly.type
_entity_poly.pdbx_seq_one_letter_code
_entity_poly.pdbx_strand_id
1 'polypeptide(L)' 'LMVMQNGEAVETLTASQLIGHRVSEDYTRNLLRASEGFVRTA' A
#
# COMPACT_ATOMS: atom_id res chain seq x y z
N LEU A 1 6.67 5.85 -1.67
CA LEU A 1 6.55 4.40 -1.44
C LEU A 1 6.09 3.78 -2.74
N MET A 2 6.79 2.76 -3.24
CA MET A 2 6.43 2.10 -4.50
C MET A 2 5.94 0.69 -4.18
N VAL A 3 4.79 0.34 -4.75
CA VAL A 3 4.16 -0.97 -4.64
C VAL A 3 4.45 -1.72 -5.93
N MET A 4 4.92 -2.95 -5.80
CA MET A 4 5.21 -3.82 -6.95
C MET A 4 4.41 -5.10 -6.89
N GLN A 5 4.01 -5.60 -8.06
CA GLN A 5 3.37 -6.89 -8.23
C GLN A 5 4.07 -7.60 -9.39
N ASN A 6 4.52 -8.85 -9.18
CA ASN A 6 5.21 -9.64 -10.21
C ASN A 6 6.43 -8.95 -10.85
N GLY A 7 7.10 -8.04 -10.13
CA GLY A 7 8.25 -7.29 -10.62
C GLY A 7 7.89 -6.03 -11.41
N GLU A 8 6.61 -5.70 -11.56
CA GLU A 8 6.15 -4.46 -12.17
C GLU A 8 5.71 -3.45 -11.12
N ALA A 9 6.02 -2.17 -11.36
CA ALA A 9 5.55 -1.07 -10.53
C ALA A 9 4.06 -0.83 -10.82
N VAL A 10 3.20 -1.22 -9.88
CA VAL A 10 1.75 -1.11 -10.03
C VAL A 10 1.20 0.18 -9.44
N GLU A 11 1.83 0.74 -8.41
CA GLU A 11 1.39 1.99 -7.82
C GLU A 11 2.54 2.71 -7.10
N THR A 12 2.57 4.04 -7.21
CA THR A 12 3.46 4.87 -6.39
C THR A 12 2.61 5.74 -5.48
N LEU A 13 2.84 5.63 -4.18
CA LEU A 13 2.10 6.30 -3.13
C LEU A 13 3.01 7.22 -2.33
N THR A 14 2.49 8.39 -1.97
CA THR A 14 3.06 9.21 -0.91
C THR A 14 2.65 8.68 0.46
N ALA A 15 3.43 8.99 1.51
CA ALA A 15 3.11 8.56 2.87
C ALA A 15 1.74 9.11 3.34
N SER A 16 1.37 10.32 2.90
CA SER A 16 0.07 10.93 3.20
C SER A 16 -1.10 10.20 2.52
N GLN A 17 -0.91 9.72 1.29
CA GLN A 17 -1.92 8.88 0.60
C GLN A 17 -2.11 7.53 1.29
N LEU A 18 -1.01 6.94 1.78
CA LEU A 18 -1.04 5.68 2.51
C LEU A 18 -1.84 5.78 3.81
N ILE A 19 -1.54 6.79 4.64
CA ILE A 19 -2.23 7.03 5.92
C ILE A 19 -3.71 7.37 5.69
N GLY A 20 -4.00 8.10 4.62
CA GLY A 20 -5.37 8.45 4.23
C GLY A 20 -6.15 7.33 3.55
N HIS A 21 -5.58 6.12 3.40
CA HIS A 21 -6.16 5.00 2.64
C HIS A 21 -6.60 5.39 1.21
N ARG A 22 -5.96 6.42 0.63
CA ARG A 22 -6.24 6.92 -0.72
C ARG A 22 -5.41 6.15 -1.71
N VAL A 23 -5.79 4.89 -1.92
CA VAL A 23 -5.20 3.99 -2.91
C VAL A 23 -6.19 3.72 -4.04
N SER A 24 -5.68 3.79 -5.26
CA SER A 24 -6.49 3.60 -6.47
C SER A 24 -6.56 2.13 -6.85
N GLU A 25 -5.48 1.39 -6.65
CA GLU A 25 -5.39 0.00 -7.05
C GLU A 25 -6.00 -0.95 -6.01
N ASP A 26 -6.87 -1.85 -6.47
CA ASP A 26 -7.52 -2.84 -5.62
C ASP A 26 -6.51 -3.82 -4.99
N TYR A 27 -5.43 -4.13 -5.72
CA TYR A 27 -4.32 -4.91 -5.17
C TYR A 27 -3.72 -4.23 -3.94
N THR A 28 -3.40 -2.93 -4.03
CA THR A 28 -2.82 -2.18 -2.92
C THR A 28 -3.81 -2.00 -1.78
N ARG A 29 -5.11 -1.83 -2.07
CA ARG A 29 -6.16 -1.80 -1.05
C ARG A 29 -6.24 -3.10 -0.26
N ASN A 30 -6.20 -4.24 -0.96
CA ASN A 30 -6.20 -5.55 -0.33
C ASN A 30 -4.92 -5.79 0.49
N LEU A 31 -3.77 -5.34 -0.02
CA LEU A 31 -2.51 -5.40 0.70
C LEU A 31 -2.55 -4.58 1.99
N LEU A 32 -3.09 -3.35 1.94
CA LEU A 32 -3.21 -2.50 3.12
C LEU A 32 -4.14 -3.09 4.15
N ARG A 33 -5.32 -3.57 3.74
CA ARG A 33 -6.27 -4.24 4.63
C ARG A 33 -5.67 -5.50 5.28
N ALA A 34 -4.88 -6.28 4.53
CA ALA A 34 -4.14 -7.41 5.08
C ALA A 34 -3.03 -6.97 6.05
N SER A 35 -2.47 -5.78 5.83
CA SER A 35 -1.38 -5.20 6.64
C SER A 35 -1.86 -4.35 7.81
N GLU A 36 -3.17 -4.06 7.97
CA GLU A 36 -3.71 -3.36 9.15
C GLU A 36 -3.40 -4.12 10.45
N GLY A 37 -3.24 -5.45 10.38
CA GLY A 37 -2.72 -6.26 11.49
C GLY A 37 -1.19 -6.27 11.63
N PHE A 38 -0.47 -5.71 10.66
CA PHE A 38 0.99 -5.64 10.60
C PHE A 38 1.47 -4.22 10.91
N VAL A 39 1.35 -3.82 12.17
CA VAL A 39 2.05 -2.62 12.68
C VAL A 39 3.48 -3.03 13.01
N ARG A 40 4.45 -2.60 12.19
CA ARG A 40 5.86 -2.61 12.61
C ARG A 40 6.04 -1.50 13.63
N THR A 41 5.96 -1.84 14.92
CA THR A 41 6.50 -0.96 15.97
C THR A 41 7.99 -0.78 15.68
N ALA A 42 8.38 0.46 15.42
CA ALA A 42 9.77 0.83 15.15
C ALA A 42 10.65 0.60 16.39
#